data_AF-W9ZQT0-F1
#
_entry.id   AF-W9ZQT0-F1
#
_cell.length_a   1.000
_cell.length_b   1.000
_cell.length_c   1.000
_cell.angle_alpha   90.00
_cell.angle_beta   90.00
_cell.angle_gamma   90.00
#
_symmetry.space_group_name_H-M   'P 1'
#
loop_
_entity.id
_entity.type
_entity.pdbx_description
1 polymer ?
#
loop_
_entity_poly.entity_id
_entity_poly.type
_entity_poly.pdbx_seq_one_letter_code
_entity_poly.pdbx_strand_id
1 'polypeptide(L)'
;MTNSDPNPFPAHDPTRSLTPALSPCDERLEELNIGFWTSVPIASNLAAKVISLYLETDHPLLGPFDPTLFMEDLVYCRTNYCSKLLVSAIMYWSCQMYSAVDSTVQSFIPQFCEEAENRWSLEKATDSLMNLAATQLLGLAYLGNGKDHYVLTYVSEVNAMGARMGLFGVEQSVAISKAKQVSPELQSATSYAAWGTFNWIVLMALFYQQPGLSYPEHPPIVPIPGQEWYHPPEPSPESHQQTPQQTYMGDTFPVLCRFWRIMHEVTLKYYRDQPFPRESLSSHITLAFAEYKYRELIAWAETLPPSMMRSEQSPHHVLVFHIWLHVAIMCVLRPFTVRARDSPKPLRLKTFPCKRSSPDAAYKASVNQLKRLVVVYREKYACSSYTMLWHTALIQFANAILGNTKDPAWRFYLFFCIESYGELRRSFRFAETIGRSILSMALQQGDLSADEARRLMVQFEENRLTSPSEDIRATFMADLNLAMTDPEEASVESLSDRFEDIALFREFTNAGDSSEDEPVESDDNTWDTS
;
A
#
# COMPACT_ATOMS: atom_id res chain seq x y z
N MET A 1 -32.39 -8.20 26.77
CA MET A 1 -31.26 -9.10 27.08
C MET A 1 -30.18 -8.82 26.04
N THR A 2 -29.15 -8.12 26.46
CA THR A 2 -28.06 -7.57 25.63
C THR A 2 -27.01 -8.65 25.39
N ASN A 3 -27.05 -9.30 24.22
CA ASN A 3 -25.90 -10.04 23.70
C ASN A 3 -24.99 -9.03 23.00
N SER A 4 -24.15 -8.36 23.77
CA SER A 4 -22.93 -7.75 23.25
C SER A 4 -21.91 -8.89 23.12
N ASP A 5 -21.71 -9.41 21.91
CA ASP A 5 -20.58 -10.30 21.67
C ASP A 5 -19.30 -9.49 22.01
N PRO A 6 -18.47 -9.94 22.97
CA PRO A 6 -17.25 -9.25 23.32
C PRO A 6 -16.28 -9.33 22.13
N ASN A 7 -15.55 -8.23 21.89
CA ASN A 7 -14.54 -8.16 20.85
C ASN A 7 -13.58 -9.38 20.95
N PRO A 8 -13.48 -10.24 19.92
CA PRO A 8 -12.61 -11.41 19.93
C PRO A 8 -11.11 -11.04 19.88
N PHE A 9 -10.80 -9.76 19.65
CA PHE A 9 -9.46 -9.20 19.70
C PHE A 9 -9.39 -8.14 20.79
N PRO A 10 -9.11 -8.52 22.06
CA PRO A 10 -8.82 -7.51 23.07
C PRO A 10 -7.68 -6.63 22.56
N ALA A 11 -7.83 -5.30 22.71
CA ALA A 11 -6.77 -4.35 22.44
C ALA A 11 -5.48 -4.89 23.07
N HIS A 12 -4.45 -5.05 22.25
CA HIS A 12 -3.18 -5.63 22.68
C HIS A 12 -2.73 -4.92 23.96
N ASP A 13 -2.63 -5.66 25.08
CA ASP A 13 -2.12 -5.12 26.33
C ASP A 13 -0.68 -4.63 26.05
N PRO A 14 -0.39 -3.31 26.16
CA PRO A 14 0.91 -2.77 25.81
C PRO A 14 2.04 -3.31 26.69
N THR A 15 1.69 -3.95 27.82
CA THR A 15 2.63 -4.40 28.84
C THR A 15 3.40 -5.67 28.48
N ARG A 16 3.13 -6.30 27.33
CA ARG A 16 3.94 -7.41 26.80
C ARG A 16 4.62 -7.09 25.48
N SER A 17 5.02 -5.83 25.29
CA SER A 17 6.11 -5.48 24.38
C SER A 17 7.41 -6.01 25.00
N LEU A 18 7.88 -7.17 24.55
CA LEU A 18 9.32 -7.42 24.56
C LEU A 18 9.89 -6.40 23.58
N THR A 19 10.22 -5.19 24.05
CA THR A 19 11.00 -4.23 23.26
C THR A 19 12.28 -4.96 22.89
N PRO A 20 12.46 -5.42 21.64
CA PRO A 20 13.77 -5.90 21.26
C PRO A 20 14.66 -4.68 21.41
N ALA A 21 15.79 -4.82 22.11
CA ALA A 21 16.84 -3.83 21.98
C ALA A 21 17.19 -3.81 20.49
N LEU A 22 16.66 -2.84 19.75
CA LEU A 22 16.92 -2.68 18.33
C LEU A 22 18.40 -2.29 18.23
N SER A 23 19.26 -3.30 18.15
CA SER A 23 20.61 -3.15 17.64
C SER A 23 20.50 -2.65 16.21
N PRO A 24 21.40 -1.76 15.76
CA PRO A 24 21.41 -1.35 14.38
C PRO A 24 21.49 -2.56 13.43
N CYS A 25 20.86 -2.43 12.27
CA CYS A 25 20.87 -3.48 11.23
C CYS A 25 22.27 -3.75 10.65
N ASP A 26 23.22 -2.84 10.90
CA ASP A 26 24.61 -2.86 10.45
C ASP A 26 25.47 -2.14 11.50
N GLU A 27 26.55 -2.77 11.93
CA GLU A 27 27.45 -2.26 12.98
C GLU A 27 28.04 -0.88 12.64
N ARG A 28 28.19 -0.56 11.34
CA ARG A 28 28.70 0.76 10.90
C ARG A 28 27.83 1.94 11.36
N LEU A 29 26.54 1.72 11.64
CA LEU A 29 25.65 2.77 12.15
C LEU A 29 26.01 3.23 13.57
N GLU A 30 26.81 2.47 14.30
CA GLU A 30 27.34 2.92 15.60
C GLU A 30 28.26 4.14 15.45
N GLU A 31 28.88 4.32 14.27
CA GLU A 31 29.74 5.44 13.94
C GLU A 31 28.98 6.62 13.28
N LEU A 32 27.64 6.56 13.20
CA LEU A 32 26.84 7.58 12.54
C LEU A 32 27.06 8.98 13.14
N ASN A 33 27.45 9.94 12.30
CA ASN A 33 27.45 11.36 12.62
C ASN A 33 26.23 12.06 11.98
N ILE A 34 25.06 11.95 12.62
CA ILE A 34 23.82 12.49 12.04
C ILE A 34 23.86 14.03 11.88
N GLY A 35 24.63 14.73 12.72
CA GLY A 35 24.77 16.18 12.67
C GLY A 35 25.48 16.71 11.41
N PHE A 36 26.17 15.85 10.65
CA PHE A 36 26.67 16.22 9.32
C PHE A 36 25.54 16.40 8.30
N TRP A 37 24.49 15.57 8.43
CA TRP A 37 23.43 15.43 7.43
C TRP A 37 22.25 16.37 7.66
N THR A 38 21.88 16.61 8.91
CA THR A 38 20.67 17.36 9.28
C THR A 38 20.94 18.39 10.36
N SER A 39 20.11 19.44 10.40
CA SER A 39 20.10 20.44 11.47
C SER A 39 19.11 20.10 12.59
N VAL A 40 18.22 19.12 12.37
CA VAL A 40 17.28 18.62 13.37
C VAL A 40 18.05 18.00 14.55
N PRO A 41 17.78 18.39 15.81
CA PRO A 41 18.57 18.02 16.98
C PRO A 41 18.26 16.59 17.48
N ILE A 42 18.39 15.60 16.60
CA ILE A 42 18.27 14.18 16.95
C ILE A 42 19.65 13.61 17.31
N ALA A 43 19.71 12.78 18.34
CA ALA A 43 20.95 12.10 18.71
C ALA A 43 21.30 11.01 17.68
N SER A 44 22.58 10.88 17.33
CA SER A 44 23.07 9.88 16.34
C SER A 44 22.61 8.45 16.64
N ASN A 45 22.63 8.04 17.91
CA ASN A 45 22.22 6.70 18.32
C ASN A 45 20.72 6.44 18.09
N LEU A 46 19.87 7.46 18.24
CA LEU A 46 18.45 7.36 17.94
C LEU A 46 18.21 7.37 16.43
N ALA A 47 18.90 8.25 15.69
CA ALA A 47 18.84 8.29 14.24
C ALA A 47 19.28 6.96 13.60
N ALA A 48 20.32 6.33 14.13
CA ALA A 48 20.77 5.00 13.70
C ALA A 48 19.65 3.96 13.82
N LYS A 49 18.94 3.89 14.95
CA LYS A 49 17.81 2.98 15.17
C LYS A 49 16.64 3.26 14.23
N VAL A 50 16.33 4.54 14.03
CA VAL A 50 15.26 4.98 13.12
C VAL A 50 15.57 4.59 11.68
N ILE A 51 16.81 4.81 11.21
CA ILE A 51 17.26 4.42 9.87
C ILE A 51 17.28 2.89 9.73
N SER A 52 17.78 2.15 10.72
CA SER A 52 17.76 0.69 10.71
C SER A 52 16.34 0.14 10.56
N LEU A 53 15.36 0.70 11.28
CA LEU A 53 13.97 0.26 11.17
C LEU A 53 13.46 0.37 9.72
N TYR A 54 13.75 1.47 9.03
CA TYR A 54 13.36 1.63 7.63
C TYR A 54 14.09 0.67 6.69
N LEU A 55 15.42 0.53 6.86
CA LEU A 55 16.25 -0.35 6.04
C LEU A 55 15.81 -1.82 6.16
N GLU A 56 15.42 -2.27 7.35
CA GLU A 56 14.95 -3.63 7.56
C GLU A 56 13.48 -3.81 7.15
N THR A 57 12.65 -2.78 7.30
CA THR A 57 11.20 -2.91 7.15
C THR A 57 10.72 -2.64 5.71
N ASP A 58 10.96 -1.42 5.21
CA ASP A 58 10.34 -0.91 3.98
C ASP A 58 11.30 -0.90 2.79
N HIS A 59 12.61 -0.73 3.02
CA HIS A 59 13.60 -0.78 1.94
C HIS A 59 13.59 -2.10 1.15
N PRO A 60 13.40 -3.31 1.73
CA PRO A 60 13.32 -4.55 0.96
C PRO A 60 12.17 -4.57 -0.07
N LEU A 61 11.13 -3.76 0.17
CA LEU A 61 9.92 -3.67 -0.64
C LEU A 61 9.99 -2.53 -1.66
N LEU A 62 10.64 -1.42 -1.30
CA LEU A 62 10.69 -0.19 -2.12
C LEU A 62 11.97 -0.05 -2.95
N GLY A 63 13.12 -0.47 -2.40
CA GLY A 63 14.46 -0.39 -3.00
C GLY A 63 14.81 0.90 -3.76
N PRO A 64 14.59 2.10 -3.19
CA PRO A 64 14.82 3.36 -3.92
C PRO A 64 16.30 3.68 -4.17
N PHE A 65 17.23 3.03 -3.45
CA PHE A 65 18.67 3.23 -3.59
C PHE A 65 19.42 1.93 -3.25
N ASP A 66 20.73 1.89 -3.57
CA ASP A 66 21.60 0.80 -3.13
C ASP A 66 21.92 1.00 -1.65
N PRO A 67 21.50 0.10 -0.76
CA PRO A 67 21.63 0.31 0.68
C PRO A 67 23.08 0.16 1.16
N THR A 68 23.94 -0.61 0.47
CA THR A 68 25.34 -0.76 0.85
C THR A 68 26.10 0.54 0.56
N LEU A 69 25.89 1.10 -0.63
CA LEU A 69 26.51 2.37 -1.04
C LEU A 69 25.97 3.54 -0.22
N PHE A 70 24.66 3.60 0.02
CA PHE A 70 24.05 4.60 0.89
C PHE A 70 24.66 4.56 2.29
N MET A 71 24.77 3.37 2.89
CA MET A 71 25.28 3.19 4.24
C MET A 71 26.75 3.60 4.38
N GLU A 72 27.59 3.24 3.42
CA GLU A 72 28.99 3.65 3.42
C GLU A 72 29.11 5.18 3.40
N ASP A 73 28.38 5.83 2.49
CA ASP A 73 28.43 7.28 2.34
C ASP A 73 27.81 8.01 3.52
N LEU A 74 26.72 7.49 4.09
CA LEU A 74 26.05 8.00 5.29
C LEU A 74 27.02 8.05 6.48
N VAL A 75 27.73 6.95 6.75
CA VAL A 75 28.63 6.84 7.91
C VAL A 75 29.91 7.66 7.69
N TYR A 76 30.52 7.55 6.52
CA TYR A 76 31.78 8.26 6.21
C TYR A 76 31.58 9.70 5.74
N CYS A 77 30.37 10.25 5.83
CA CYS A 77 30.06 11.64 5.49
C CYS A 77 30.45 12.01 4.05
N ARG A 78 30.20 11.11 3.09
CA ARG A 78 30.45 11.28 1.65
C ARG A 78 29.15 11.46 0.90
N THR A 79 29.17 12.20 -0.20
CA THR A 79 27.93 12.61 -0.91
C THR A 79 27.80 12.01 -2.31
N ASN A 80 28.38 10.84 -2.58
CA ASN A 80 28.30 10.20 -3.89
C ASN A 80 26.98 9.44 -4.07
N TYR A 81 26.54 8.75 -3.02
CA TYR A 81 25.34 7.90 -2.96
C TYR A 81 24.45 8.22 -1.74
N CYS A 82 24.78 9.27 -1.01
CA CYS A 82 23.97 9.84 0.06
C CYS A 82 23.86 11.36 -0.11
N SER A 83 22.75 11.97 0.29
CA SER A 83 22.57 13.42 0.26
C SER A 83 21.78 13.88 1.48
N LYS A 84 21.92 15.16 1.84
CA LYS A 84 21.18 15.73 2.97
C LYS A 84 19.67 15.68 2.76
N LEU A 85 19.20 15.89 1.52
CA LEU A 85 17.80 15.73 1.14
C LEU A 85 17.35 14.28 1.32
N LEU A 86 18.12 13.30 0.84
CA LEU A 86 17.80 11.88 1.00
C LEU A 86 17.72 11.48 2.47
N VAL A 87 18.67 11.90 3.31
CA VAL A 87 18.62 11.65 4.75
C VAL A 87 17.39 12.30 5.38
N SER A 88 17.06 13.54 5.03
CA SER A 88 15.88 14.22 5.57
C SER A 88 14.58 13.50 5.18
N ALA A 89 14.47 13.02 3.94
CA ALA A 89 13.30 12.26 3.48
C ALA A 89 13.18 10.88 4.17
N ILE A 90 14.29 10.15 4.31
CA ILE A 90 14.34 8.90 5.07
C ILE A 90 13.92 9.17 6.52
N MET A 91 14.48 10.19 7.16
CA MET A 91 14.16 10.51 8.55
C MET A 91 12.70 10.92 8.72
N TYR A 92 12.14 11.70 7.80
CA TYR A 92 10.72 12.06 7.83
C TYR A 92 9.82 10.82 7.78
N TRP A 93 10.08 9.90 6.84
CA TRP A 93 9.33 8.64 6.74
C TRP A 93 9.54 7.73 7.96
N SER A 94 10.79 7.52 8.32
CA SER A 94 11.19 6.55 9.34
C SER A 94 10.80 7.01 10.75
N CYS A 95 10.76 8.32 11.02
CA CYS A 95 10.24 8.85 12.28
C CYS A 95 8.75 8.57 12.44
N GLN A 96 7.96 8.61 11.36
CA GLN A 96 6.55 8.22 11.39
C GLN A 96 6.42 6.75 11.81
N MET A 97 7.16 5.85 11.15
CA MET A 97 7.18 4.42 11.50
C MET A 97 7.63 4.18 12.95
N TYR A 98 8.76 4.79 13.34
CA TYR A 98 9.38 4.56 14.65
C TYR A 98 8.55 5.14 15.79
N SER A 99 7.63 6.08 15.53
CA SER A 99 6.77 6.66 16.56
C SER A 99 5.81 5.65 17.22
N ALA A 100 5.49 4.54 16.55
CA ALA A 100 4.76 3.43 17.16
C ALA A 100 5.61 2.60 18.14
N VAL A 101 6.94 2.67 18.02
CA VAL A 101 7.90 2.02 18.93
C VAL A 101 8.27 2.97 20.07
N ASP A 102 8.60 4.22 19.74
CA ASP A 102 8.96 5.27 20.67
C ASP A 102 8.27 6.59 20.31
N SER A 103 7.23 6.92 21.07
CA SER A 103 6.43 8.14 20.89
C SER A 103 7.23 9.43 21.01
N THR A 104 8.42 9.42 21.64
CA THR A 104 9.26 10.64 21.74
C THR A 104 9.75 11.10 20.37
N VAL A 105 9.80 10.21 19.38
CA VAL A 105 10.19 10.55 18.01
C VAL A 105 9.15 11.40 17.28
N GLN A 106 7.90 11.44 17.77
CA GLN A 106 6.83 12.24 17.16
C GLN A 106 7.18 13.73 17.05
N SER A 107 7.95 14.28 18.00
CA SER A 107 8.36 15.68 17.95
C SER A 107 9.32 16.01 16.80
N PHE A 108 10.01 15.01 16.23
CA PHE A 108 10.92 15.21 15.10
C PHE A 108 10.22 15.14 13.73
N ILE A 109 9.04 14.51 13.63
CA ILE A 109 8.30 14.35 12.38
C ILE A 109 8.05 15.71 11.68
N PRO A 110 7.48 16.74 12.33
CA PRO A 110 7.28 18.04 11.67
C PRO A 110 8.60 18.74 11.31
N GLN A 111 9.65 18.57 12.13
CA GLN A 111 10.97 19.17 11.86
C GLN A 111 11.62 18.56 10.61
N PHE A 112 11.56 17.23 10.46
CA PHE A 112 12.06 16.57 9.26
C PHE A 112 11.18 16.81 8.03
N CYS A 113 9.86 16.99 8.20
CA CYS A 113 8.97 17.44 7.14
C CYS A 113 9.43 18.79 6.59
N GLU A 114 9.58 19.80 7.46
CA GLU A 114 10.04 21.14 7.09
C GLU A 114 11.45 21.12 6.48
N GLU A 115 12.39 20.38 7.07
CA GLU A 115 13.76 20.30 6.53
C GLU A 115 13.78 19.64 5.15
N ALA A 116 13.04 18.54 4.95
CA ALA A 116 12.96 17.86 3.66
C ALA A 116 12.29 18.72 2.59
N GLU A 117 11.22 19.44 2.94
CA GLU A 117 10.55 20.42 2.06
C GLU A 117 11.48 21.53 1.60
N ASN A 118 12.17 22.15 2.56
CA ASN A 118 13.10 23.24 2.29
C ASN A 118 14.23 22.77 1.37
N ARG A 119 14.84 21.61 1.64
CA ARG A 119 15.87 21.03 0.78
C ARG A 119 15.33 20.67 -0.61
N TRP A 120 14.15 20.06 -0.68
CA TRP A 120 13.53 19.73 -1.96
C TRP A 120 13.31 20.97 -2.81
N SER A 121 12.81 22.06 -2.22
CA SER A 121 12.58 23.32 -2.94
C SER A 121 13.85 23.90 -3.58
N LEU A 122 15.01 23.67 -2.97
CA LEU A 122 16.32 24.12 -3.43
C LEU A 122 16.93 23.17 -4.47
N GLU A 123 16.68 21.86 -4.33
CA GLU A 123 17.35 20.82 -5.11
C GLU A 123 16.49 20.28 -6.28
N LYS A 124 15.18 20.56 -6.34
CA LYS A 124 14.22 20.00 -7.32
C LYS A 124 14.57 20.22 -8.79
N ALA A 125 15.40 21.21 -9.11
CA ALA A 125 15.85 21.49 -10.47
C ALA A 125 17.05 20.61 -10.90
N THR A 126 17.65 19.87 -9.96
CA THR A 126 18.82 19.02 -10.20
C THR A 126 18.38 17.56 -10.28
N ASP A 127 18.61 16.95 -11.43
CA ASP A 127 18.37 15.53 -11.64
C ASP A 127 19.54 14.71 -11.10
N SER A 128 19.29 13.86 -10.10
CA SER A 128 20.28 12.96 -9.52
C SER A 128 19.61 11.70 -8.96
N LEU A 129 20.37 10.62 -8.80
CA LEU A 129 19.84 9.36 -8.23
C LEU A 129 19.31 9.58 -6.80
N MET A 130 20.02 10.38 -6.01
CA MET A 130 19.65 10.70 -4.63
C MET A 130 18.40 11.58 -4.58
N ASN A 131 18.26 12.55 -5.49
CA ASN A 131 17.05 13.38 -5.55
C ASN A 131 15.84 12.55 -5.99
N LEU A 132 16.02 11.62 -6.93
CA LEU A 132 14.97 10.71 -7.36
C LEU A 132 14.48 9.85 -6.18
N ALA A 133 15.41 9.19 -5.48
CA ALA A 133 15.11 8.38 -4.30
C ALA A 133 14.47 9.20 -3.16
N ALA A 134 14.98 10.41 -2.90
CA ALA A 134 14.45 11.28 -1.87
C ALA A 134 13.03 11.76 -2.19
N THR A 135 12.75 12.10 -3.45
CA THR A 135 11.43 12.54 -3.91
C THR A 135 10.40 11.44 -3.77
N GLN A 136 10.76 10.18 -4.08
CA GLN A 136 9.92 9.01 -3.84
C GLN A 136 9.57 8.85 -2.35
N LEU A 137 10.58 8.89 -1.48
CA LEU A 137 10.38 8.70 -0.03
C LEU A 137 9.61 9.86 0.59
N LEU A 138 9.86 11.09 0.12
CA LEU A 138 9.11 12.27 0.54
C LEU A 138 7.63 12.11 0.18
N GLY A 139 7.30 11.67 -1.04
CA GLY A 139 5.93 11.38 -1.46
C GLY A 139 5.23 10.35 -0.57
N LEU A 140 5.92 9.26 -0.19
CA LEU A 140 5.39 8.28 0.76
C LEU A 140 5.18 8.87 2.16
N ALA A 141 6.08 9.73 2.62
CA ALA A 141 5.95 10.40 3.91
C ALA A 141 4.81 11.41 3.97
N TYR A 142 4.52 12.10 2.86
CA TYR A 142 3.31 12.92 2.74
C TYR A 142 2.03 12.09 2.81
N LEU A 143 2.02 10.95 2.12
CA LEU A 143 0.91 10.00 2.20
C LEU A 143 0.71 9.56 3.66
N GLY A 144 1.77 9.09 4.32
CA GLY A 144 1.76 8.72 5.73
C GLY A 144 1.19 9.79 6.67
N ASN A 145 1.61 11.05 6.45
CA ASN A 145 1.17 12.19 7.25
C ASN A 145 -0.25 12.70 6.89
N GLY A 146 -0.93 12.07 5.93
CA GLY A 146 -2.28 12.48 5.51
C GLY A 146 -2.29 13.85 4.81
N LYS A 147 -1.21 14.18 4.09
CA LYS A 147 -1.06 15.41 3.29
C LYS A 147 -0.94 15.02 1.81
N ASP A 148 -1.86 14.17 1.38
CA ASP A 148 -1.67 13.33 0.21
C ASP A 148 -2.02 14.00 -1.15
N HIS A 149 -2.52 15.24 -1.13
CA HIS A 149 -2.74 16.03 -2.36
C HIS A 149 -1.45 16.25 -3.15
N TYR A 150 -0.29 16.14 -2.50
CA TYR A 150 1.01 16.20 -3.17
C TYR A 150 1.48 14.87 -3.77
N VAL A 151 0.85 13.73 -3.48
CA VAL A 151 1.32 12.42 -3.96
C VAL A 151 1.31 12.37 -5.49
N LEU A 152 0.26 12.90 -6.14
CA LEU A 152 0.21 13.01 -7.60
C LEU A 152 1.35 13.88 -8.14
N THR A 153 1.68 14.98 -7.44
CA THR A 153 2.82 15.84 -7.78
C THR A 153 4.13 15.08 -7.66
N TYR A 154 4.41 14.42 -6.53
CA TYR A 154 5.65 13.68 -6.34
C TYR A 154 5.81 12.51 -7.33
N VAL A 155 4.72 11.79 -7.62
CA VAL A 155 4.72 10.74 -8.65
C VAL A 155 5.04 11.33 -10.03
N SER A 156 4.43 12.47 -10.37
CA SER A 156 4.73 13.18 -11.62
C SER A 156 6.19 13.65 -11.68
N GLU A 157 6.72 14.20 -10.59
CA GLU A 157 8.10 14.70 -10.52
C GLU A 157 9.12 13.58 -10.66
N VAL A 158 8.95 12.44 -9.97
CA VAL A 158 9.88 11.30 -10.15
C VAL A 158 9.78 10.70 -11.55
N ASN A 159 8.58 10.65 -12.14
CA ASN A 159 8.41 10.10 -13.48
C ASN A 159 9.12 10.99 -14.51
N ALA A 160 8.94 12.32 -14.39
CA ALA A 160 9.61 13.30 -15.23
C ALA A 160 11.13 13.30 -15.03
N MET A 161 11.61 13.25 -13.78
CA MET A 161 13.04 13.18 -13.46
C MET A 161 13.68 11.90 -14.01
N GLY A 162 13.05 10.74 -13.79
CA GLY A 162 13.52 9.47 -14.32
C GLY A 162 13.56 9.43 -15.85
N ALA A 163 12.59 10.06 -16.52
CA ALA A 163 12.60 10.23 -17.98
C ALA A 163 13.74 11.13 -18.46
N ARG A 164 13.96 12.31 -17.82
CA ARG A 164 15.08 13.22 -18.16
C ARG A 164 16.44 12.58 -17.95
N MET A 165 16.57 11.74 -16.92
CA MET A 165 17.78 10.95 -16.64
C MET A 165 17.95 9.76 -17.60
N GLY A 166 16.97 9.47 -18.45
CA GLY A 166 17.01 8.34 -19.39
C GLY A 166 16.87 6.97 -18.71
N LEU A 167 16.29 6.91 -17.51
CA LEU A 167 16.03 5.67 -16.78
C LEU A 167 14.80 4.94 -17.34
N PHE A 168 13.82 5.71 -17.84
CA PHE A 168 12.61 5.24 -18.52
C PHE A 168 12.55 5.86 -19.93
N GLY A 169 11.93 5.16 -20.89
CA GLY A 169 11.60 5.76 -22.20
C GLY A 169 12.72 5.81 -23.24
N VAL A 170 13.79 5.02 -23.10
CA VAL A 170 14.91 4.97 -24.06
C VAL A 170 14.98 3.59 -24.74
N GLU A 171 15.28 3.54 -26.03
CA GLU A 171 15.51 2.26 -26.73
C GLU A 171 16.69 1.49 -26.12
N GLN A 172 16.48 0.18 -25.92
CA GLN A 172 17.42 -0.72 -25.23
C GLN A 172 18.83 -0.74 -25.86
N SER A 173 18.92 -0.53 -27.18
CA SER A 173 20.17 -0.46 -27.95
C SER A 173 21.09 0.70 -27.52
N VAL A 174 20.51 1.85 -27.13
CA VAL A 174 21.24 3.05 -26.71
C VAL A 174 21.72 2.92 -25.26
N ALA A 175 20.96 2.22 -24.42
CA ALA A 175 21.30 1.98 -23.01
C ALA A 175 22.52 1.07 -22.81
N ILE A 176 22.60 0.00 -23.62
CA ILE A 176 23.65 -1.02 -23.53
C ILE A 176 25.05 -0.44 -23.81
N SER A 177 25.15 0.55 -24.71
CA SER A 177 26.45 1.17 -25.04
C SER A 177 26.97 2.07 -23.92
N LYS A 178 26.08 2.77 -23.20
CA LYS A 178 26.43 3.62 -22.05
C LYS A 178 26.78 2.81 -20.80
N ALA A 179 26.08 1.70 -20.55
CA ALA A 179 26.27 0.88 -19.36
C ALA A 179 27.69 0.27 -19.23
N LYS A 180 28.33 -0.08 -20.35
CA LYS A 180 29.69 -0.65 -20.36
C LYS A 180 30.79 0.35 -19.96
N GLN A 181 30.46 1.63 -19.81
CA GLN A 181 31.42 2.71 -19.55
C GLN A 181 31.39 3.22 -18.09
N VAL A 182 30.59 2.58 -17.23
CA VAL A 182 30.25 3.08 -15.88
C VAL A 182 30.78 2.11 -14.81
N SER A 183 31.20 2.64 -13.65
CA SER A 183 31.69 1.80 -12.53
C SER A 183 30.61 0.85 -12.00
N PRO A 184 30.96 -0.31 -11.41
CA PRO A 184 29.99 -1.24 -10.84
C PRO A 184 29.06 -0.59 -9.79
N GLU A 185 29.61 0.30 -8.96
CA GLU A 185 28.84 1.01 -7.92
C GLU A 185 27.79 1.92 -8.55
N LEU A 186 28.18 2.71 -9.55
CA LEU A 186 27.24 3.60 -10.23
C LEU A 186 26.20 2.80 -11.05
N GLN A 187 26.56 1.64 -11.59
CA GLN A 187 25.58 0.74 -12.20
C GLN A 187 24.56 0.22 -11.17
N SER A 188 25.01 -0.21 -9.99
CA SER A 188 24.11 -0.67 -8.93
C SER A 188 23.18 0.44 -8.46
N ALA A 189 23.74 1.61 -8.15
CA ALA A 189 22.97 2.78 -7.72
C ALA A 189 21.92 3.19 -8.77
N THR A 190 22.29 3.17 -10.06
CA THR A 190 21.36 3.47 -11.16
C THR A 190 20.24 2.43 -11.26
N SER A 191 20.57 1.15 -11.13
CA SER A 191 19.60 0.05 -11.17
C SER A 191 18.59 0.14 -10.03
N TYR A 192 19.04 0.38 -8.79
CA TYR A 192 18.15 0.59 -7.66
C TYR A 192 17.25 1.81 -7.85
N ALA A 193 17.82 2.97 -8.17
CA ALA A 193 17.02 4.19 -8.34
C ALA A 193 15.96 4.05 -9.45
N ALA A 194 16.33 3.45 -10.59
CA ALA A 194 15.40 3.25 -11.70
C ALA A 194 14.28 2.26 -11.36
N TRP A 195 14.64 1.06 -10.86
CA TRP A 195 13.65 0.05 -10.53
C TRP A 195 12.81 0.42 -9.31
N GLY A 196 13.39 1.05 -8.29
CA GLY A 196 12.68 1.50 -7.09
C GLY A 196 11.63 2.55 -7.43
N THR A 197 12.01 3.53 -8.25
CA THR A 197 11.10 4.56 -8.74
C THR A 197 10.00 3.96 -9.61
N PHE A 198 10.35 3.11 -10.58
CA PHE A 198 9.36 2.45 -11.44
C PHE A 198 8.36 1.61 -10.62
N ASN A 199 8.86 0.78 -9.70
CA ASN A 199 8.05 -0.05 -8.84
C ASN A 199 7.10 0.81 -8.01
N TRP A 200 7.57 1.93 -7.46
CA TRP A 200 6.74 2.85 -6.69
C TRP A 200 5.64 3.51 -7.53
N ILE A 201 5.93 3.98 -8.74
CA ILE A 201 4.90 4.58 -9.60
C ILE A 201 3.83 3.55 -9.95
N VAL A 202 4.21 2.31 -10.28
CA VAL A 202 3.25 1.23 -10.59
C VAL A 202 2.45 0.81 -9.36
N LEU A 203 3.09 0.74 -8.19
CA LEU A 203 2.46 0.54 -6.89
C LEU A 203 1.39 1.62 -6.67
N MET A 204 1.76 2.90 -6.75
CA MET A 204 0.81 4.02 -6.61
C MET A 204 -0.33 3.94 -7.63
N ALA A 205 -0.04 3.63 -8.90
CA ALA A 205 -1.06 3.45 -9.94
C ALA A 205 -2.09 2.37 -9.63
N LEU A 206 -1.64 1.25 -9.08
CA LEU A 206 -2.53 0.14 -8.72
C LEU A 206 -3.43 0.49 -7.52
N PHE A 207 -2.92 1.29 -6.57
CA PHE A 207 -3.61 1.60 -5.32
C PHE A 207 -4.43 2.88 -5.35
N TYR A 208 -3.88 3.97 -5.88
CA TYR A 208 -4.58 5.25 -5.91
C TYR A 208 -5.75 5.25 -6.86
N GLN A 209 -5.60 4.63 -8.05
CA GLN A 209 -6.63 4.57 -9.10
C GLN A 209 -7.25 5.93 -9.49
N GLN A 210 -6.61 7.03 -9.11
CA GLN A 210 -7.09 8.38 -9.35
C GLN A 210 -6.77 8.87 -10.77
N PRO A 211 -7.64 9.72 -11.36
CA PRO A 211 -7.28 10.52 -12.53
C PRO A 211 -6.04 11.39 -12.30
N GLY A 212 -5.26 11.59 -13.35
CA GLY A 212 -4.11 12.51 -13.35
C GLY A 212 -2.79 11.93 -12.84
N LEU A 213 -2.77 10.67 -12.38
CA LEU A 213 -1.51 10.01 -12.03
C LEU A 213 -0.62 9.85 -13.27
N SER A 214 0.67 10.11 -13.11
CA SER A 214 1.66 9.86 -14.15
C SER A 214 2.06 8.38 -14.20
N TYR A 215 2.33 7.88 -15.41
CA TYR A 215 2.75 6.49 -15.65
C TYR A 215 4.09 6.49 -16.42
N PRO A 216 5.02 5.57 -16.12
CA PRO A 216 6.18 5.34 -16.96
C PRO A 216 5.69 4.77 -18.29
N GLU A 217 6.18 5.27 -19.42
CA GLU A 217 5.81 4.72 -20.73
C GLU A 217 6.38 3.31 -20.93
N HIS A 218 7.60 3.10 -20.44
CA HIS A 218 8.37 1.88 -20.57
C HIS A 218 9.02 1.51 -19.23
N PRO A 219 9.24 0.21 -18.95
CA PRO A 219 10.00 -0.22 -17.79
C PRO A 219 11.48 0.21 -17.87
N PRO A 220 12.22 0.14 -16.75
CA PRO A 220 13.65 0.41 -16.74
C PRO A 220 14.40 -0.51 -17.72
N ILE A 221 15.38 0.08 -18.39
CA ILE A 221 16.27 -0.61 -19.35
C ILE A 221 17.55 -1.15 -18.71
N VAL A 222 17.82 -0.73 -17.48
CA VAL A 222 18.93 -1.19 -16.64
C VAL A 222 18.59 -2.54 -16.01
N PRO A 223 19.57 -3.39 -15.69
CA PRO A 223 19.30 -4.69 -15.10
C PRO A 223 18.63 -4.51 -13.74
N ILE A 224 17.84 -5.51 -13.37
CA ILE A 224 17.29 -5.60 -12.03
C ILE A 224 18.47 -5.75 -11.06
N PRO A 225 18.52 -5.04 -9.91
CA PRO A 225 19.59 -5.23 -8.94
C PRO A 225 19.80 -6.71 -8.57
N GLY A 226 21.06 -7.11 -8.45
CA GLY A 226 21.44 -8.52 -8.26
C GLY A 226 21.41 -9.37 -9.53
N GLN A 227 21.02 -8.82 -10.69
CA GLN A 227 21.20 -9.47 -11.99
C GLN A 227 22.31 -8.76 -12.78
N GLU A 228 23.20 -9.54 -13.38
CA GLU A 228 24.23 -9.00 -14.27
C GLU A 228 23.66 -8.69 -15.66
N TRP A 229 24.25 -7.70 -16.34
CA TRP A 229 23.82 -7.27 -17.68
C TRP A 229 23.83 -8.42 -18.70
N TYR A 230 24.83 -9.30 -18.67
CA TYR A 230 24.96 -10.46 -19.55
C TYR A 230 25.95 -11.50 -19.00
N HIS A 231 25.44 -12.58 -18.41
CA HIS A 231 26.06 -13.90 -18.55
C HIS A 231 24.99 -14.87 -19.10
N PRO A 232 25.26 -15.60 -20.20
CA PRO A 232 24.58 -16.88 -20.43
C PRO A 232 24.85 -17.77 -19.20
N PRO A 233 23.97 -18.72 -18.87
CA PRO A 233 24.21 -19.64 -17.77
C PRO A 233 25.31 -20.63 -18.17
N GLU A 234 26.58 -20.20 -18.10
CA GLU A 234 27.68 -21.12 -17.91
C GLU A 234 27.85 -21.34 -16.41
N PRO A 235 27.67 -22.57 -15.91
CA PRO A 235 27.89 -22.87 -14.51
C PRO A 235 29.39 -22.86 -14.25
N SER A 236 29.95 -21.70 -13.95
CA SER A 236 31.27 -21.62 -13.33
C SER A 236 31.09 -21.95 -11.83
N PRO A 237 31.77 -22.99 -11.29
CA PRO A 237 31.60 -23.40 -9.89
C PRO A 237 32.12 -22.39 -8.86
N GLU A 238 32.68 -21.26 -9.30
CA GLU A 238 33.48 -20.34 -8.47
C GLU A 238 32.95 -18.89 -8.43
N SER A 239 31.80 -18.59 -9.06
CA SER A 239 31.17 -17.24 -9.03
C SER A 239 30.16 -17.04 -7.88
N HIS A 240 30.27 -17.82 -6.81
CA HIS A 240 29.45 -17.64 -5.59
C HIS A 240 29.94 -16.53 -4.65
N GLN A 241 30.81 -15.63 -5.11
CA GLN A 241 30.97 -14.34 -4.44
C GLN A 241 29.82 -13.41 -4.85
N GLN A 242 28.61 -13.80 -4.48
CA GLN A 242 27.52 -12.84 -4.34
C GLN A 242 28.05 -11.76 -3.39
N THR A 243 28.14 -10.52 -3.88
CA THR A 243 28.23 -9.34 -3.01
C THR A 243 27.20 -9.57 -1.91
N PRO A 244 27.54 -9.45 -0.62
CA PRO A 244 26.62 -9.81 0.44
C PRO A 244 25.37 -8.95 0.27
N GLN A 245 24.32 -9.52 -0.33
CA GLN A 245 22.97 -8.98 -0.23
C GLN A 245 22.76 -8.84 1.26
N GLN A 246 22.55 -7.61 1.72
CA GLN A 246 22.33 -7.37 3.13
C GLN A 246 21.26 -8.35 3.60
N THR A 247 21.57 -9.08 4.68
CA THR A 247 20.84 -10.28 5.11
C THR A 247 19.34 -10.02 5.28
N TYR A 248 18.96 -8.76 5.50
CA TYR A 248 17.59 -8.31 5.68
C TYR A 248 16.78 -8.06 4.39
N MET A 249 17.40 -7.95 3.20
CA MET A 249 16.64 -7.74 1.95
C MET A 249 16.25 -9.03 1.24
N GLY A 250 17.14 -10.04 1.29
CA GLY A 250 17.03 -11.27 0.50
C GLY A 250 16.73 -11.00 -0.99
N ASP A 251 15.97 -11.90 -1.62
CA ASP A 251 15.61 -11.82 -3.04
C ASP A 251 14.35 -10.96 -3.33
N THR A 252 13.83 -10.24 -2.34
CA THR A 252 12.49 -9.62 -2.45
C THR A 252 12.43 -8.50 -3.47
N PHE A 253 13.36 -7.55 -3.41
CA PHE A 253 13.34 -6.42 -4.34
C PHE A 253 13.50 -6.85 -5.81
N PRO A 254 14.45 -7.75 -6.17
CA PRO A 254 14.55 -8.25 -7.55
C PRO A 254 13.31 -8.99 -8.04
N VAL A 255 12.64 -9.74 -7.15
CA VAL A 255 11.37 -10.41 -7.46
C VAL A 255 10.25 -9.39 -7.70
N LEU A 256 10.17 -8.37 -6.86
CA LEU A 256 9.20 -7.27 -7.01
C LEU A 256 9.40 -6.51 -8.32
N CYS A 257 10.63 -6.28 -8.77
CA CYS A 257 10.89 -5.65 -10.06
C CYS A 257 10.24 -6.43 -11.23
N ARG A 258 10.32 -7.76 -11.21
CA ARG A 258 9.65 -8.60 -12.23
C ARG A 258 8.13 -8.58 -12.09
N PHE A 259 7.62 -8.60 -10.87
CA PHE A 259 6.20 -8.50 -10.56
C PHE A 259 5.60 -7.18 -11.06
N TRP A 260 6.21 -6.05 -10.70
CA TRP A 260 5.74 -4.73 -11.08
C TRP A 260 5.84 -4.48 -12.58
N ARG A 261 6.78 -5.12 -13.28
CA ARG A 261 6.81 -5.10 -14.75
C ARG A 261 5.56 -5.74 -15.37
N ILE A 262 5.05 -6.84 -14.82
CA ILE A 262 3.79 -7.45 -15.29
C ILE A 262 2.61 -6.51 -15.00
N MET A 263 2.57 -5.95 -13.79
CA MET A 263 1.49 -5.06 -13.37
C MET A 263 1.53 -3.70 -14.06
N HIS A 264 2.68 -3.23 -14.53
CA HIS A 264 2.81 -2.03 -15.33
C HIS A 264 1.93 -2.10 -16.57
N GLU A 265 1.98 -3.19 -17.33
CA GLU A 265 1.09 -3.37 -18.50
C GLU A 265 -0.40 -3.36 -18.12
N VAL A 266 -0.75 -3.88 -16.94
CA VAL A 266 -2.12 -3.77 -16.41
C VAL A 266 -2.47 -2.32 -16.14
N THR A 267 -1.61 -1.56 -15.43
CA THR A 267 -1.88 -0.15 -15.09
C THR A 267 -2.02 0.72 -16.34
N LEU A 268 -1.19 0.49 -17.36
CA LEU A 268 -1.27 1.18 -18.64
C LEU A 268 -2.62 0.89 -19.31
N LYS A 269 -2.97 -0.39 -19.44
CA LYS A 269 -4.18 -0.76 -20.17
C LYS A 269 -5.45 -0.36 -19.43
N TYR A 270 -5.49 -0.54 -18.10
CA TYR A 270 -6.69 -0.31 -17.28
C TYR A 270 -6.96 1.17 -17.02
N TYR A 271 -5.92 1.97 -16.78
CA TYR A 271 -6.09 3.32 -16.26
C TYR A 271 -5.56 4.39 -17.22
N ARG A 272 -4.33 4.25 -17.73
CA ARG A 272 -3.74 5.24 -18.66
C ARG A 272 -4.50 5.30 -19.99
N ASP A 273 -4.80 4.14 -20.58
CA ASP A 273 -5.39 4.03 -21.92
C ASP A 273 -6.93 4.23 -21.92
N GLN A 274 -7.54 4.64 -20.81
CA GLN A 274 -8.99 4.85 -20.79
C GLN A 274 -9.41 5.97 -21.76
N PRO A 275 -10.54 5.79 -22.47
CA PRO A 275 -11.09 6.85 -23.30
C PRO A 275 -11.55 8.05 -22.47
N PHE A 276 -11.70 9.20 -23.13
CA PHE A 276 -12.36 10.37 -22.57
C PHE A 276 -13.68 10.62 -23.33
N PRO A 277 -14.85 10.70 -22.65
CA PRO A 277 -15.05 10.52 -21.20
C PRO A 277 -14.76 9.07 -20.75
N ARG A 278 -14.47 8.90 -19.46
CA ARG A 278 -14.15 7.58 -18.90
C ARG A 278 -15.33 6.63 -19.06
N GLU A 279 -15.03 5.42 -19.50
CA GLU A 279 -15.97 4.31 -19.53
C GLU A 279 -15.72 3.36 -18.35
N SER A 280 -16.72 2.55 -18.01
CA SER A 280 -16.53 1.43 -17.07
C SER A 280 -15.36 0.55 -17.52
N LEU A 281 -14.50 0.16 -16.59
CA LEU A 281 -13.36 -0.74 -16.85
C LEU A 281 -13.77 -2.03 -17.58
N SER A 282 -14.97 -2.54 -17.30
CA SER A 282 -15.48 -3.77 -17.91
C SER A 282 -15.84 -3.62 -19.40
N SER A 283 -16.10 -2.39 -19.86
CA SER A 283 -16.35 -2.04 -21.26
C SER A 283 -15.04 -1.79 -22.02
N HIS A 284 -14.09 -1.12 -21.36
CA HIS A 284 -12.77 -0.78 -21.92
C HIS A 284 -11.83 -1.98 -22.05
N ILE A 285 -11.87 -2.90 -21.08
CA ILE A 285 -10.94 -4.04 -21.00
C ILE A 285 -11.62 -5.33 -21.44
N THR A 286 -10.89 -6.15 -22.21
CA THR A 286 -11.37 -7.48 -22.59
C THR A 286 -11.05 -8.53 -21.52
N LEU A 287 -11.97 -9.48 -21.32
CA LEU A 287 -11.73 -10.64 -20.47
C LEU A 287 -10.49 -11.43 -20.90
N ALA A 288 -10.20 -11.49 -22.20
CA ALA A 288 -9.04 -12.19 -22.73
C ALA A 288 -7.71 -11.59 -22.24
N PHE A 289 -7.63 -10.25 -22.17
CA PHE A 289 -6.46 -9.57 -21.62
C PHE A 289 -6.29 -9.85 -20.12
N ALA A 290 -7.37 -9.74 -19.35
CA ALA A 290 -7.34 -10.04 -17.92
C ALA A 290 -6.96 -11.51 -17.64
N GLU A 291 -7.50 -12.43 -18.43
CA GLU A 291 -7.18 -13.86 -18.34
C GLU A 291 -5.70 -14.14 -18.68
N TYR A 292 -5.17 -13.46 -19.70
CA TYR A 292 -3.74 -13.54 -20.04
C TYR A 292 -2.87 -13.05 -18.89
N LYS A 293 -3.16 -11.88 -18.32
CA LYS A 293 -2.39 -11.32 -17.19
C LYS A 293 -2.50 -12.15 -15.93
N TYR A 294 -3.67 -12.71 -15.64
CA TYR A 294 -3.84 -13.65 -14.54
C TYR A 294 -2.97 -14.91 -14.70
N ARG A 295 -2.91 -15.48 -15.91
CA ARG A 295 -2.04 -16.62 -16.21
C ARG A 295 -0.56 -16.27 -16.11
N GLU A 296 -0.19 -15.10 -16.62
CA GLU A 296 1.18 -14.61 -16.55
C GLU A 296 1.64 -14.49 -15.09
N LEU A 297 0.81 -13.93 -14.21
CA LEU A 297 1.08 -13.85 -12.77
C LEU A 297 1.26 -15.23 -12.13
N ILE A 298 0.40 -16.21 -12.44
CA ILE A 298 0.53 -17.57 -11.91
C ILE A 298 1.80 -18.25 -12.40
N ALA A 299 2.03 -18.25 -13.72
CA ALA A 299 3.20 -18.89 -14.33
C ALA A 299 4.50 -18.25 -13.81
N TRP A 300 4.51 -16.92 -13.64
CA TRP A 300 5.63 -16.22 -13.03
C TRP A 300 5.82 -16.62 -11.56
N ALA A 301 4.74 -16.73 -10.78
CA ALA A 301 4.81 -17.12 -9.37
C ALA A 301 5.36 -18.55 -9.18
N GLU A 302 5.19 -19.45 -10.16
CA GLU A 302 5.81 -20.80 -10.15
C GLU A 302 7.34 -20.76 -10.31
N THR A 303 7.92 -19.63 -10.75
CA THR A 303 9.36 -19.44 -10.93
C THR A 303 10.06 -18.79 -9.73
N LEU A 304 9.34 -18.58 -8.62
CA LEU A 304 9.89 -17.93 -7.44
C LEU A 304 11.03 -18.76 -6.83
N PRO A 305 12.13 -18.12 -6.39
CA PRO A 305 13.20 -18.82 -5.68
C PRO A 305 12.69 -19.33 -4.32
N PRO A 306 13.32 -20.35 -3.73
CA PRO A 306 12.90 -20.92 -2.44
C PRO A 306 12.79 -19.89 -1.30
N SER A 307 13.66 -18.87 -1.30
CA SER A 307 13.65 -17.74 -0.36
C SER A 307 12.35 -16.92 -0.38
N MET A 308 11.65 -16.91 -1.51
CA MET A 308 10.39 -16.19 -1.73
C MET A 308 9.15 -17.09 -1.60
N MET A 309 9.36 -18.40 -1.41
CA MET A 309 8.26 -19.32 -1.12
C MET A 309 7.81 -19.12 0.33
N ARG A 310 6.49 -19.07 0.53
CA ARG A 310 5.92 -18.86 1.86
C ARG A 310 6.24 -20.05 2.77
N SER A 311 6.87 -19.76 3.90
CA SER A 311 7.18 -20.71 4.97
C SER A 311 6.93 -20.08 6.34
N GLU A 312 6.95 -20.90 7.39
CA GLU A 312 6.87 -20.41 8.77
C GLU A 312 8.08 -19.55 9.17
N GLN A 313 9.18 -19.59 8.42
CA GLN A 313 10.40 -18.81 8.68
C GLN A 313 10.57 -17.63 7.73
N SER A 314 9.63 -17.42 6.79
CA SER A 314 9.70 -16.29 5.87
C SER A 314 9.84 -14.96 6.64
N PRO A 315 10.63 -13.99 6.15
CA PRO A 315 10.66 -12.64 6.70
C PRO A 315 9.37 -11.87 6.34
N HIS A 316 9.11 -10.75 7.01
CA HIS A 316 7.87 -9.97 6.85
C HIS A 316 7.67 -9.49 5.40
N HIS A 317 8.73 -9.05 4.74
CA HIS A 317 8.68 -8.52 3.37
C HIS A 317 8.26 -9.59 2.34
N VAL A 318 8.54 -10.88 2.59
CA VAL A 318 8.02 -11.98 1.75
C VAL A 318 6.51 -12.11 1.90
N LEU A 319 5.95 -11.95 3.10
CA LEU A 319 4.50 -11.97 3.28
C LEU A 319 3.83 -10.75 2.64
N VAL A 320 4.42 -9.55 2.75
CA VAL A 320 3.90 -8.36 2.06
C VAL A 320 3.91 -8.55 0.55
N PHE A 321 4.94 -9.18 0.00
CA PHE A 321 4.96 -9.58 -1.41
C PHE A 321 3.76 -10.50 -1.77
N HIS A 322 3.51 -11.57 -1.01
CA HIS A 322 2.37 -12.47 -1.26
C HIS A 322 1.02 -11.76 -1.10
N ILE A 323 0.93 -10.80 -0.17
CA ILE A 323 -0.23 -9.90 -0.03
C ILE A 323 -0.43 -9.11 -1.32
N TRP A 324 0.60 -8.44 -1.83
CA TRP A 324 0.53 -7.67 -3.09
C TRP A 324 0.20 -8.54 -4.30
N LEU A 325 0.71 -9.78 -4.36
CA LEU A 325 0.36 -10.72 -5.42
C LEU A 325 -1.14 -10.99 -5.48
N HIS A 326 -1.76 -11.28 -4.32
CA HIS A 326 -3.20 -11.52 -4.28
C HIS A 326 -4.03 -10.25 -4.51
N VAL A 327 -3.56 -9.10 -4.03
CA VAL A 327 -4.19 -7.81 -4.36
C VAL A 327 -4.14 -7.54 -5.86
N ALA A 328 -3.02 -7.78 -6.52
CA ALA A 328 -2.88 -7.63 -7.97
C ALA A 328 -3.82 -8.55 -8.75
N ILE A 329 -3.92 -9.83 -8.36
CA ILE A 329 -4.88 -10.77 -8.95
C ILE A 329 -6.32 -10.25 -8.78
N MET A 330 -6.66 -9.73 -7.60
CA MET A 330 -7.97 -9.13 -7.35
C MET A 330 -8.20 -7.91 -8.26
N CYS A 331 -7.23 -7.02 -8.42
CA CYS A 331 -7.33 -5.86 -9.32
C CYS A 331 -7.56 -6.27 -10.79
N VAL A 332 -6.81 -7.26 -11.30
CA VAL A 332 -6.94 -7.75 -12.68
C VAL A 332 -8.33 -8.35 -12.92
N LEU A 333 -8.89 -9.07 -11.95
CA LEU A 333 -10.13 -9.81 -12.14
C LEU A 333 -11.40 -9.01 -11.76
N ARG A 334 -11.26 -7.98 -10.93
CA ARG A 334 -12.38 -7.19 -10.37
C ARG A 334 -13.38 -6.73 -11.44
N PRO A 335 -12.99 -6.12 -12.58
CA PRO A 335 -13.93 -5.63 -13.59
C PRO A 335 -14.81 -6.73 -14.21
N PHE A 336 -14.42 -7.99 -14.06
CA PHE A 336 -15.08 -9.15 -14.67
C PHE A 336 -15.89 -9.99 -13.67
N THR A 337 -15.96 -9.56 -12.41
CA THR A 337 -16.79 -10.20 -11.40
C THR A 337 -18.27 -9.92 -11.64
N VAL A 338 -19.14 -10.79 -11.12
CA VAL A 338 -20.60 -10.65 -11.13
C VAL A 338 -21.01 -9.30 -10.54
N ARG A 339 -20.43 -8.94 -9.39
CA ARG A 339 -20.74 -7.70 -8.68
C ARG A 339 -20.34 -6.46 -9.49
N ALA A 340 -19.13 -6.42 -10.03
CA ALA A 340 -18.65 -5.28 -10.81
C ALA A 340 -19.45 -5.03 -12.10
N ARG A 341 -20.11 -6.07 -12.63
CA ARG A 341 -20.86 -6.02 -13.89
C ARG A 341 -22.38 -5.98 -13.70
N ASP A 342 -22.86 -5.95 -12.47
CA ASP A 342 -24.27 -6.13 -12.11
C ASP A 342 -24.94 -7.28 -12.89
N SER A 343 -24.25 -8.42 -12.99
CA SER A 343 -24.65 -9.54 -13.83
C SER A 343 -24.99 -10.78 -13.01
N PRO A 344 -26.10 -11.49 -13.27
CA PRO A 344 -26.50 -12.64 -12.44
C PRO A 344 -25.63 -13.90 -12.65
N LYS A 345 -24.73 -13.90 -13.63
CA LYS A 345 -23.94 -15.10 -14.01
C LYS A 345 -22.45 -14.78 -14.11
N PRO A 346 -21.57 -15.65 -13.57
CA PRO A 346 -20.14 -15.50 -13.72
C PRO A 346 -19.70 -15.72 -15.17
N LEU A 347 -18.65 -15.01 -15.58
CA LEU A 347 -17.97 -15.26 -16.86
C LEU A 347 -17.12 -16.52 -16.78
N ARG A 348 -16.76 -17.10 -17.93
CA ARG A 348 -15.86 -18.25 -18.00
C ARG A 348 -14.47 -17.84 -18.53
N LEU A 349 -13.42 -18.25 -17.82
CA LEU A 349 -12.05 -18.20 -18.30
C LEU A 349 -11.85 -19.33 -19.32
N LYS A 350 -11.54 -18.98 -20.57
CA LYS A 350 -11.60 -19.92 -21.71
C LYS A 350 -10.35 -20.77 -21.86
N THR A 351 -9.22 -20.29 -21.38
CA THR A 351 -7.90 -20.92 -21.49
C THR A 351 -7.62 -21.90 -20.36
N PHE A 352 -8.46 -21.94 -19.33
CA PHE A 352 -8.40 -22.93 -18.25
C PHE A 352 -9.25 -24.17 -18.60
N PRO A 353 -8.75 -25.39 -18.33
CA PRO A 353 -9.45 -26.63 -18.69
C PRO A 353 -10.73 -26.84 -17.86
N CYS A 354 -10.76 -26.35 -16.62
CA CYS A 354 -11.92 -26.50 -15.74
C CYS A 354 -13.09 -25.63 -16.23
N LYS A 355 -14.25 -26.26 -16.49
CA LYS A 355 -15.47 -25.57 -16.94
C LYS A 355 -16.01 -24.55 -15.94
N ARG A 356 -15.63 -24.66 -14.65
CA ARG A 356 -16.03 -23.76 -13.57
C ARG A 356 -15.03 -22.62 -13.33
N SER A 357 -13.93 -22.54 -14.09
CA SER A 357 -12.99 -21.44 -13.99
C SER A 357 -13.64 -20.13 -14.43
N SER A 358 -13.73 -19.18 -13.50
CA SER A 358 -14.31 -17.85 -13.69
C SER A 358 -13.45 -16.78 -13.00
N PRO A 359 -13.57 -15.51 -13.42
CA PRO A 359 -13.01 -14.38 -12.67
C PRO A 359 -13.46 -14.38 -11.21
N ASP A 360 -14.75 -14.61 -10.93
CA ASP A 360 -15.30 -14.68 -9.57
C ASP A 360 -14.65 -15.77 -8.72
N ALA A 361 -14.42 -16.96 -9.28
CA ALA A 361 -13.80 -18.08 -8.56
C ALA A 361 -12.34 -17.77 -8.20
N ALA A 362 -11.58 -17.21 -9.14
CA ALA A 362 -10.18 -16.82 -8.94
C ALA A 362 -10.05 -15.60 -7.99
N TYR A 363 -10.95 -14.62 -8.12
CA TYR A 363 -11.06 -13.48 -7.21
C TYR A 363 -11.35 -13.95 -5.78
N LYS A 364 -12.37 -14.82 -5.60
CA LYS A 364 -12.72 -15.38 -4.29
C LYS A 364 -11.59 -16.23 -3.69
N ALA A 365 -10.86 -16.99 -4.51
CA ALA A 365 -9.69 -17.73 -4.06
C ALA A 365 -8.61 -16.78 -3.52
N SER A 366 -8.34 -15.66 -4.20
CA SER A 366 -7.39 -14.64 -3.73
C SER A 366 -7.87 -13.93 -2.47
N VAL A 367 -9.17 -13.61 -2.35
CA VAL A 367 -9.74 -13.07 -1.10
C VAL A 367 -9.50 -14.02 0.07
N ASN A 368 -9.70 -15.33 -0.12
CA ASN A 368 -9.47 -16.32 0.93
C ASN A 368 -7.99 -16.45 1.32
N GLN A 369 -7.07 -16.35 0.35
CA GLN A 369 -5.63 -16.30 0.67
C GLN A 369 -5.27 -15.01 1.42
N LEU A 370 -5.81 -13.87 0.97
CA LEU A 370 -5.60 -12.58 1.61
C LEU A 370 -6.08 -12.58 3.06
N LYS A 371 -7.26 -13.13 3.35
CA LYS A 371 -7.78 -13.36 4.72
C LYS A 371 -6.75 -14.02 5.63
N ARG A 372 -6.12 -15.11 5.14
CA ARG A 372 -5.10 -15.83 5.90
C ARG A 372 -3.82 -15.03 6.04
N LEU A 373 -3.37 -14.38 4.96
CA LEU A 373 -2.11 -13.64 4.92
C LEU A 373 -2.13 -12.45 5.87
N VAL A 374 -3.21 -11.65 5.89
CA VAL A 374 -3.28 -10.47 6.76
C VAL A 374 -3.33 -10.84 8.24
N VAL A 375 -4.04 -11.93 8.59
CA VAL A 375 -4.08 -12.44 9.98
C VAL A 375 -2.70 -12.92 10.41
N VAL A 376 -2.05 -13.78 9.61
CA VAL A 376 -0.70 -14.28 9.92
C VAL A 376 0.31 -13.13 9.99
N TYR A 377 0.18 -12.14 9.11
CA TYR A 377 1.10 -11.00 9.09
C TYR A 377 1.00 -10.16 10.36
N ARG A 378 -0.21 -9.82 10.82
CA ARG A 378 -0.42 -9.11 12.08
C ARG A 378 0.01 -9.93 13.30
N GLU A 379 -0.31 -11.22 13.32
CA GLU A 379 0.04 -12.10 14.43
C GLU A 379 1.56 -12.26 14.60
N LYS A 380 2.28 -12.39 13.48
CA LYS A 380 3.69 -12.78 13.51
C LYS A 380 4.67 -11.59 13.49
N TYR A 381 4.30 -10.45 12.92
CA TYR A 381 5.24 -9.35 12.69
C TYR A 381 4.75 -8.04 13.29
N ALA A 382 5.53 -7.51 14.23
CA ALA A 382 5.28 -6.22 14.87
C ALA A 382 5.19 -5.06 13.85
N CYS A 383 5.91 -5.18 12.72
CA CYS A 383 5.89 -4.18 11.65
C CYS A 383 4.51 -3.97 11.02
N SER A 384 3.57 -4.89 11.21
CA SER A 384 2.18 -4.67 10.84
C SER A 384 1.55 -3.40 11.44
N SER A 385 2.05 -2.94 12.60
CA SER A 385 1.58 -1.72 13.26
C SER A 385 2.28 -0.42 12.82
N TYR A 386 3.39 -0.52 12.07
CA TYR A 386 4.24 0.64 11.75
C TYR A 386 4.79 0.71 10.33
N THR A 387 4.50 -0.26 9.46
CA THR A 387 4.61 -0.09 8.00
C THR A 387 3.23 0.00 7.38
N MET A 388 3.05 0.96 6.48
CA MET A 388 1.81 1.05 5.72
C MET A 388 1.79 0.11 4.52
N LEU A 389 2.91 -0.48 4.09
CA LEU A 389 3.02 -1.09 2.74
C LEU A 389 2.06 -2.26 2.48
N TRP A 390 1.47 -2.86 3.51
CA TRP A 390 0.48 -3.92 3.40
C TRP A 390 -0.99 -3.43 3.48
N HIS A 391 -1.23 -2.16 3.82
CA HIS A 391 -2.56 -1.62 4.16
C HIS A 391 -3.58 -1.74 3.03
N THR A 392 -3.12 -1.78 1.79
CA THR A 392 -3.96 -1.91 0.59
C THR A 392 -4.71 -3.22 0.56
N ALA A 393 -4.18 -4.24 1.23
CA ALA A 393 -4.88 -5.49 1.51
C ALA A 393 -6.17 -5.24 2.28
N LEU A 394 -6.16 -4.39 3.30
CA LEU A 394 -7.32 -4.10 4.15
C LEU A 394 -8.43 -3.41 3.35
N ILE A 395 -8.09 -2.49 2.43
CA ILE A 395 -9.08 -1.84 1.54
C ILE A 395 -9.71 -2.88 0.61
N GLN A 396 -8.87 -3.65 -0.09
CA GLN A 396 -9.32 -4.71 -1.00
C GLN A 396 -10.20 -5.74 -0.29
N PHE A 397 -9.80 -6.04 0.94
CA PHE A 397 -10.47 -6.99 1.80
C PHE A 397 -11.82 -6.48 2.32
N ALA A 398 -11.89 -5.23 2.80
CA ALA A 398 -13.13 -4.56 3.19
C ALA A 398 -14.15 -4.55 2.04
N ASN A 399 -13.71 -4.21 0.83
CA ASN A 399 -14.54 -4.26 -0.37
C ASN A 399 -15.11 -5.66 -0.65
N ALA A 400 -14.29 -6.69 -0.47
CA ALA A 400 -14.71 -8.07 -0.73
C ALA A 400 -15.70 -8.59 0.32
N ILE A 401 -15.49 -8.31 1.61
CA ILE A 401 -16.38 -8.76 2.69
C ILE A 401 -17.72 -8.02 2.68
N LEU A 402 -17.71 -6.71 2.44
CA LEU A 402 -18.94 -5.90 2.38
C LEU A 402 -19.78 -6.24 1.15
N GLY A 403 -19.17 -6.79 0.10
CA GLY A 403 -19.89 -7.34 -1.05
C GLY A 403 -20.53 -8.71 -0.84
N ASN A 404 -20.27 -9.38 0.30
CA ASN A 404 -20.79 -10.71 0.60
C ASN A 404 -21.08 -10.86 2.10
N THR A 405 -21.99 -10.04 2.61
CA THR A 405 -22.47 -10.06 4.01
C THR A 405 -23.14 -11.38 4.42
N LYS A 406 -23.37 -12.30 3.48
CA LYS A 406 -23.84 -13.67 3.76
C LYS A 406 -22.75 -14.56 4.38
N ASP A 407 -21.48 -14.20 4.25
CA ASP A 407 -20.39 -14.90 4.93
C ASP A 407 -20.45 -14.58 6.44
N PRO A 408 -20.73 -15.55 7.33
CA PRO A 408 -20.90 -15.26 8.76
C PRO A 408 -19.66 -14.62 9.41
N ALA A 409 -18.48 -14.73 8.80
CA ALA A 409 -17.26 -14.12 9.29
C ALA A 409 -17.10 -12.64 8.88
N TRP A 410 -18.02 -12.05 8.10
CA TRP A 410 -17.84 -10.69 7.58
C TRP A 410 -17.66 -9.64 8.70
N ARG A 411 -18.37 -9.79 9.82
CA ARG A 411 -18.25 -8.88 10.98
C ARG A 411 -16.88 -8.96 11.62
N PHE A 412 -16.41 -10.17 11.92
CA PHE A 412 -15.07 -10.42 12.44
C PHE A 412 -13.99 -9.72 11.61
N TYR A 413 -14.14 -9.81 10.29
CA TYR A 413 -13.19 -9.22 9.36
C TYR A 413 -13.33 -7.71 9.20
N LEU A 414 -14.53 -7.15 9.34
CA LEU A 414 -14.71 -5.70 9.45
C LEU A 414 -13.99 -5.17 10.69
N PHE A 415 -14.20 -5.79 11.85
CA PHE A 415 -13.50 -5.42 13.10
C PHE A 415 -11.98 -5.51 12.94
N PHE A 416 -11.49 -6.60 12.34
CA PHE A 416 -10.07 -6.76 12.04
C PHE A 416 -9.51 -5.59 11.22
N CYS A 417 -10.22 -5.10 10.19
CA CYS A 417 -9.81 -3.93 9.42
C CYS A 417 -9.75 -2.66 10.27
N ILE A 418 -10.80 -2.40 11.06
CA ILE A 418 -10.89 -1.20 11.92
C ILE A 418 -9.77 -1.18 12.96
N GLU A 419 -9.50 -2.31 13.60
CA GLU A 419 -8.38 -2.43 14.56
C GLU A 419 -7.02 -2.25 13.89
N SER A 420 -6.83 -2.83 12.70
CA SER A 420 -5.57 -2.69 11.95
C SER A 420 -5.28 -1.22 11.63
N TYR A 421 -6.29 -0.46 11.18
CA TYR A 421 -6.14 0.98 10.99
C TYR A 421 -6.01 1.75 12.31
N GLY A 422 -6.65 1.25 13.38
CA GLY A 422 -6.51 1.79 14.74
C GLY A 422 -5.11 1.63 15.35
N GLU A 423 -4.33 0.64 14.88
CA GLU A 423 -2.91 0.49 15.18
C GLU A 423 -2.05 1.36 14.27
N LEU A 424 -2.28 1.29 12.96
CA LEU A 424 -1.51 2.07 11.97
C LEU A 424 -1.60 3.58 12.18
N ARG A 425 -2.72 4.10 12.71
CA ARG A 425 -2.89 5.53 12.99
C ARG A 425 -1.88 6.11 13.97
N ARG A 426 -1.21 5.27 14.77
CA ARG A 426 -0.13 5.72 15.67
C ARG A 426 1.06 6.26 14.88
N SER A 427 1.31 5.68 13.70
CA SER A 427 2.38 6.06 12.79
C SER A 427 1.90 6.96 11.65
N PHE A 428 0.68 6.71 11.14
CA PHE A 428 0.21 7.31 9.90
C PHE A 428 -1.18 7.93 10.03
N ARG A 429 -1.27 9.25 9.83
CA ARG A 429 -2.53 10.00 10.02
C ARG A 429 -3.62 9.59 9.03
N PHE A 430 -3.29 9.21 7.79
CA PHE A 430 -4.28 8.81 6.79
C PHE A 430 -5.13 7.60 7.24
N ALA A 431 -4.61 6.76 8.15
CA ALA A 431 -5.31 5.59 8.64
C ALA A 431 -6.62 5.94 9.35
N GLU A 432 -6.71 7.15 9.94
CA GLU A 432 -7.95 7.68 10.53
C GLU A 432 -9.05 7.80 9.47
N THR A 433 -8.78 8.51 8.37
CA THR A 433 -9.76 8.71 7.30
C THR A 433 -10.14 7.40 6.61
N ILE A 434 -9.20 6.45 6.45
CA ILE A 434 -9.56 5.13 5.91
C ILE A 434 -10.50 4.39 6.87
N GLY A 435 -10.22 4.36 8.16
CA GLY A 435 -11.09 3.70 9.15
C GLY A 435 -12.51 4.24 9.08
N ARG A 436 -12.66 5.58 8.99
CA ARG A 436 -13.96 6.23 8.77
C ARG A 436 -14.63 5.77 7.48
N SER A 437 -13.91 5.82 6.35
CA SER A 437 -14.47 5.42 5.06
C SER A 437 -14.95 3.96 5.05
N ILE A 438 -14.24 3.05 5.74
CA ILE A 438 -14.64 1.65 5.84
C ILE A 438 -15.92 1.50 6.68
N LEU A 439 -16.06 2.27 7.76
CA LEU A 439 -17.30 2.32 8.54
C LEU A 439 -18.46 2.90 7.73
N SER A 440 -18.23 3.96 6.95
CA SER A 440 -19.23 4.51 6.01
C SER A 440 -19.65 3.48 4.97
N MET A 441 -18.70 2.75 4.38
CA MET A 441 -19.00 1.68 3.43
C MET A 441 -19.76 0.53 4.10
N ALA A 442 -19.40 0.15 5.32
CA ALA A 442 -20.10 -0.88 6.09
C ALA A 442 -21.53 -0.45 6.45
N LEU A 443 -21.74 0.83 6.67
CA LEU A 443 -23.05 1.42 6.89
C LEU A 443 -23.85 1.52 5.59
N GLN A 444 -23.25 1.78 4.42
CA GLN A 444 -23.99 1.82 3.15
C GLN A 444 -24.34 0.41 2.63
N GLN A 445 -23.31 -0.46 2.54
CA GLN A 445 -23.36 -1.73 1.82
C GLN A 445 -23.48 -2.93 2.75
N GLY A 446 -23.02 -2.77 3.99
CA GLY A 446 -23.06 -3.81 5.01
C GLY A 446 -24.40 -3.86 5.75
N ASP A 447 -24.54 -4.88 6.59
CA ASP A 447 -25.71 -5.09 7.44
C ASP A 447 -25.44 -4.50 8.85
N LEU A 448 -24.98 -3.25 8.88
CA LEU A 448 -24.63 -2.49 10.09
C LEU A 448 -25.69 -1.41 10.35
N SER A 449 -26.28 -1.36 11.54
CA SER A 449 -27.23 -0.29 11.88
C SER A 449 -26.51 1.04 12.12
N ALA A 450 -27.22 2.17 11.98
CA ALA A 450 -26.66 3.50 12.23
C ALA A 450 -26.11 3.65 13.66
N ASP A 451 -26.84 3.15 14.66
CA ASP A 451 -26.40 3.17 16.06
C ASP A 451 -25.15 2.34 16.30
N GLU A 452 -25.07 1.18 15.66
CA GLU A 452 -23.87 0.36 15.77
C GLU A 452 -22.69 1.01 15.08
N ALA A 453 -22.87 1.54 13.87
CA ALA A 453 -21.83 2.26 13.14
C ALA A 453 -21.29 3.45 13.95
N ARG A 454 -22.16 4.25 14.59
CA ARG A 454 -21.75 5.36 15.47
C ARG A 454 -20.98 4.88 16.68
N ARG A 455 -21.38 3.78 17.32
CA ARG A 455 -20.60 3.19 18.43
C ARG A 455 -19.20 2.77 17.98
N LEU A 456 -19.10 2.12 16.82
CA LEU A 456 -17.80 1.71 16.27
C LEU A 456 -16.94 2.91 15.88
N MET A 457 -17.55 3.97 15.36
CA MET A 457 -16.86 5.23 15.07
C MET A 457 -16.28 5.84 16.35
N VAL A 458 -17.07 5.94 17.41
CA VAL A 458 -16.61 6.48 18.71
C VAL A 458 -15.46 5.63 19.25
N GLN A 459 -15.60 4.30 19.29
CA GLN A 459 -14.54 3.40 19.76
C GLN A 459 -13.26 3.50 18.92
N PHE A 460 -13.41 3.61 17.60
CA PHE A 460 -12.29 3.84 16.71
C PHE A 460 -11.60 5.17 17.06
N GLU A 461 -12.35 6.22 17.38
CA GLU A 461 -11.85 7.56 17.69
C GLU A 461 -11.34 7.78 19.13
N GLU A 462 -11.64 6.90 20.08
CA GLU A 462 -11.31 7.07 21.52
C GLU A 462 -9.81 7.28 21.82
N ASN A 463 -8.89 6.90 20.93
CA ASN A 463 -7.44 7.13 21.07
C ASN A 463 -6.84 8.04 19.98
N ARG A 464 -7.56 9.10 19.57
CA ARG A 464 -7.04 10.10 18.63
C ARG A 464 -5.74 10.74 19.13
N LEU A 465 -4.77 10.92 18.21
CA LEU A 465 -3.57 11.72 18.47
C LEU A 465 -4.02 13.16 18.81
N THR A 466 -3.49 13.72 19.88
CA THR A 466 -3.91 15.00 20.52
C THR A 466 -3.67 16.28 19.70
N SER A 467 -3.44 16.21 18.39
CA SER A 467 -3.14 17.38 17.55
C SER A 467 -4.17 17.56 16.42
N PRO A 468 -5.29 18.25 16.69
CA PRO A 468 -6.33 18.56 15.71
C PRO A 468 -6.06 19.94 15.09
N SER A 469 -5.17 20.04 14.10
CA SER A 469 -4.92 21.35 13.47
C SER A 469 -4.85 21.36 11.93
N GLU A 470 -4.71 20.22 11.26
CA GLU A 470 -4.70 20.18 9.80
C GLU A 470 -5.61 19.07 9.29
N ASP A 471 -6.46 19.39 8.31
CA ASP A 471 -7.34 18.42 7.65
C ASP A 471 -6.52 17.26 7.06
N ILE A 472 -6.94 16.03 7.37
CA ILE A 472 -6.31 14.82 6.85
C ILE A 472 -6.84 14.59 5.43
N ARG A 473 -5.95 14.71 4.44
CA ARG A 473 -6.22 14.43 3.03
C ARG A 473 -5.90 12.96 2.72
N ALA A 474 -6.86 12.28 2.11
CA ALA A 474 -6.75 10.89 1.66
C ALA A 474 -7.59 10.70 0.37
N THR A 475 -7.02 11.05 -0.77
CA THR A 475 -7.71 11.09 -2.07
C THR A 475 -7.76 9.73 -2.77
N PHE A 476 -7.02 8.72 -2.30
CA PHE A 476 -7.08 7.36 -2.86
C PHE A 476 -8.44 6.67 -2.60
N MET A 477 -8.72 5.59 -3.34
CA MET A 477 -10.05 4.97 -3.38
C MET A 477 -10.33 4.06 -2.18
N ALA A 478 -11.50 4.24 -1.57
CA ALA A 478 -12.06 3.33 -0.57
C ALA A 478 -13.04 2.33 -1.20
N ASP A 479 -14.05 2.80 -1.94
CA ASP A 479 -14.96 1.92 -2.68
C ASP A 479 -14.40 1.62 -4.07
N LEU A 480 -13.78 0.46 -4.19
CA LEU A 480 -13.09 0.04 -5.39
C LEU A 480 -14.03 -0.48 -6.50
N ASN A 481 -15.33 -0.65 -6.24
CA ASN A 481 -16.31 -0.88 -7.31
C ASN A 481 -16.85 0.44 -7.84
N LEU A 482 -17.22 1.36 -6.93
CA LEU A 482 -17.65 2.71 -7.31
C LEU A 482 -16.55 3.45 -8.08
N ALA A 483 -15.28 3.26 -7.70
CA ALA A 483 -14.12 3.86 -8.38
C ALA A 483 -14.01 3.51 -9.88
N MET A 484 -14.67 2.44 -10.35
CA MET A 484 -14.65 2.07 -11.77
C MET A 484 -15.56 2.97 -12.63
N THR A 485 -16.49 3.70 -12.01
CA THR A 485 -17.45 4.57 -12.68
C THR A 485 -17.40 6.01 -12.15
N ASP A 486 -17.17 6.19 -10.85
CA ASP A 486 -17.14 7.47 -10.15
C ASP A 486 -16.01 7.50 -9.11
N PRO A 487 -14.76 7.82 -9.53
CA PRO A 487 -13.62 7.90 -8.63
C PRO A 487 -13.70 9.02 -7.58
N GLU A 488 -14.49 10.07 -7.83
CA GLU A 488 -14.58 11.21 -6.92
C GLU A 488 -15.38 10.83 -5.67
N GLU A 489 -16.55 10.21 -5.87
CA GLU A 489 -17.39 9.68 -4.80
C GLU A 489 -16.84 8.41 -4.13
N ALA A 490 -15.95 7.68 -4.81
CA ALA A 490 -15.32 6.48 -4.29
C ALA A 490 -14.12 6.75 -3.36
N SER A 491 -13.68 7.99 -3.25
CA SER A 491 -12.50 8.38 -2.48
C SER A 491 -12.68 8.15 -0.98
N VAL A 492 -11.57 7.91 -0.28
CA VAL A 492 -11.54 7.77 1.19
C VAL A 492 -12.06 9.05 1.85
N GLU A 493 -11.67 10.22 1.36
CA GLU A 493 -12.15 11.52 1.83
C GLU A 493 -13.67 11.66 1.69
N SER A 494 -14.22 11.47 0.47
CA SER A 494 -15.68 11.60 0.25
C SER A 494 -16.47 10.65 1.15
N LEU A 495 -16.06 9.38 1.23
CA LEU A 495 -16.75 8.39 2.06
C LEU A 495 -16.60 8.67 3.56
N SER A 496 -15.46 9.19 4.00
CA SER A 496 -15.25 9.60 5.39
C SER A 496 -16.18 10.75 5.79
N ASP A 497 -16.27 11.79 4.95
CA ASP A 497 -17.02 13.00 5.26
C ASP A 497 -18.54 12.79 5.23
N ARG A 498 -19.01 11.85 4.41
CA ARG A 498 -20.42 11.52 4.25
C ARG A 498 -20.98 10.57 5.31
N PHE A 499 -20.20 10.18 6.33
CA PHE A 499 -20.62 9.19 7.31
C PHE A 499 -21.96 9.55 7.98
N GLU A 500 -22.09 10.77 8.51
CA GLU A 500 -23.30 11.20 9.21
C GLU A 500 -24.50 11.34 8.26
N ASP A 501 -24.29 11.84 7.05
CA ASP A 501 -25.34 11.93 6.03
C ASP A 501 -25.90 10.54 5.68
N ILE A 502 -25.02 9.55 5.54
CA ILE A 502 -25.39 8.15 5.29
C ILE A 502 -26.16 7.57 6.50
N ALA A 503 -25.70 7.86 7.72
CA ALA A 503 -26.33 7.38 8.94
C ALA A 503 -27.76 7.91 9.08
N LEU A 504 -27.94 9.22 8.95
CA LEU A 504 -29.25 9.87 9.00
C LEU A 504 -30.17 9.31 7.92
N PHE A 505 -29.68 9.17 6.68
CA PHE A 505 -30.49 8.60 5.59
C PHE A 505 -31.00 7.19 5.92
N ARG A 506 -30.15 6.32 6.48
CA ARG A 506 -30.56 4.96 6.87
C ARG A 506 -31.60 4.94 7.98
N GLU A 507 -31.49 5.85 8.95
CA GLU A 507 -32.50 5.97 10.02
C GLU A 507 -33.85 6.36 9.46
N PHE A 508 -33.89 7.32 8.53
CA PHE A 508 -35.13 7.72 7.87
C PHE A 508 -35.75 6.59 7.04
N THR A 509 -34.96 5.83 6.28
CA THR A 509 -35.50 4.73 5.47
C THR A 509 -35.97 3.56 6.31
N ASN A 510 -35.26 3.23 7.40
CA ASN A 510 -35.65 2.11 8.27
C ASN A 510 -36.83 2.46 9.19
N ALA A 511 -37.01 3.74 9.55
CA ALA A 511 -38.18 4.19 10.31
C ALA A 511 -39.48 4.07 9.49
N GLY A 512 -39.42 4.26 8.17
CA GLY A 512 -40.57 4.12 7.27
C GLY A 512 -41.15 2.71 7.21
N ASP A 513 -40.30 1.68 7.25
CA ASP A 513 -40.70 0.25 7.20
C ASP A 513 -41.28 -0.28 8.52
N SER A 514 -41.27 0.51 9.60
CA SER A 514 -41.79 0.13 10.91
C SER A 514 -43.13 0.80 11.28
N SER A 515 -43.80 1.45 10.32
CA SER A 515 -45.04 2.21 10.53
C SER A 515 -46.33 1.54 10.05
N GLU A 516 -46.38 0.20 10.03
CA GLU A 516 -47.64 -0.56 9.95
C GLU A 516 -47.97 -1.19 11.32
N ASP A 517 -48.45 -0.36 12.24
CA ASP A 517 -49.31 -0.78 13.35
C ASP A 517 -50.30 0.38 13.60
N GLU A 518 -51.18 0.64 12.63
CA GLU A 518 -52.43 1.34 12.94
C GLU A 518 -53.30 0.39 13.77
N PRO A 519 -53.78 0.80 14.96
CA PRO A 519 -54.72 -0.01 15.71
C PRO A 519 -56.04 -0.03 14.94
N VAL A 520 -56.45 -1.22 14.50
CA VAL A 520 -57.80 -1.48 13.99
C VAL A 520 -58.80 -1.01 15.05
N GLU A 521 -59.51 0.09 14.76
CA GLU A 521 -60.68 0.49 15.52
C GLU A 521 -61.68 -0.68 15.54
N SER A 522 -61.99 -1.17 16.73
CA SER A 522 -63.04 -2.14 16.95
C SER A 522 -64.39 -1.49 16.70
N ASP A 523 -65.03 -1.83 15.58
CA ASP A 523 -66.43 -1.53 15.30
C ASP A 523 -67.33 -2.22 16.34
N ASP A 524 -67.74 -1.46 17.35
CA ASP A 524 -68.78 -1.85 18.31
C ASP A 524 -70.10 -1.22 17.83
N ASN A 525 -70.85 -1.94 16.99
CA ASN A 525 -72.23 -1.59 16.66
C ASN A 525 -73.14 -2.79 16.93
N THR A 526 -73.59 -2.82 18.18
CA THR A 526 -74.74 -3.55 18.68
C THR A 526 -76.00 -3.11 17.92
N TRP A 527 -76.66 -4.05 17.24
CA TRP A 527 -78.05 -3.91 16.84
C TRP A 527 -78.87 -4.96 17.58
N ASP A 528 -79.63 -4.49 18.57
CA ASP A 528 -80.69 -5.24 19.22
C ASP A 528 -82.03 -4.93 18.53
N THR A 529 -82.64 -6.01 18.03
CA THR A 529 -84.08 -6.32 17.91
C THR A 529 -85.15 -5.22 17.79
N SER A 530 -85.91 -5.29 16.69
CA SER A 530 -87.39 -5.24 16.64
C SER A 530 -87.90 -5.79 15.30
#